data_AF-A0A8T7F5X7-F1
#
_entry.id   AF-A0A8T7F5X7-F1
#
_cell.length_a   1.000
_cell.length_b   1.000
_cell.length_c   1.000
_cell.angle_alpha   90.00
_cell.angle_beta   90.00
_cell.angle_gamma   90.00
#
_symmetry.space_group_name_H-M   'P 1'
#
loop_
_entity.id
_entity.type
_entity.pdbx_description
1 polymer ?
#
loop_
_entity_poly.entity_id
_entity_poly.type
_entity_poly.pdbx_seq_one_letter_code
_entity_poly.pdbx_strand_id
1 'polypeptide(L)' 'MKQPSPRAVLGYGLWAVSFTLALIISLGIVYVWLGTDIATYSVKYFLLTVIPLGFLILIPLDWLLGTKILPD' A
#
# COMPACT_ATOMS: atom_id res chain seq x y z
N MET A 1 6.70 25.22 12.76
CA MET A 1 6.64 23.94 12.02
C MET A 1 6.81 24.27 10.55
N LYS A 2 7.83 23.74 9.85
CA LYS A 2 8.02 23.99 8.41
C LYS A 2 6.85 23.38 7.64
N GLN A 3 6.16 24.15 6.81
CA GLN A 3 5.12 23.60 5.94
C GLN A 3 5.74 22.56 4.98
N PRO A 4 5.13 21.38 4.83
CA PRO A 4 5.61 20.38 3.89
C PRO A 4 5.49 20.93 2.47
N SER A 5 6.49 20.64 1.64
CA SER A 5 6.46 21.04 0.22
C SER A 5 5.28 20.35 -0.48
N PRO A 6 4.69 20.95 -1.53
CA PRO A 6 3.60 20.32 -2.28
C PRO A 6 3.93 18.91 -2.81
N ARG A 7 5.20 18.67 -3.15
CA ARG A 7 5.70 17.35 -3.54
C ARG A 7 5.67 16.33 -2.41
N ALA A 8 6.02 16.73 -1.19
CA ALA A 8 5.93 15.85 -0.03
C ALA A 8 4.47 15.46 0.27
N VAL A 9 3.54 16.41 0.14
CA VAL A 9 2.09 16.14 0.32
C VAL A 9 1.58 15.14 -0.71
N LEU A 10 1.95 15.30 -1.98
CA LEU A 10 1.63 14.33 -3.04
C LEU A 10 2.23 12.96 -2.74
N GLY A 11 3.46 12.92 -2.22
CA GLY A 11 4.13 11.69 -1.83
C GLY A 11 3.38 10.91 -0.75
N TYR A 12 2.96 11.58 0.33
CA TYR A 12 2.14 10.96 1.37
C TYR A 12 0.78 10.50 0.84
N GLY A 13 0.16 11.28 -0.04
CA GLY A 13 -1.09 10.90 -0.68
C GLY A 13 -0.94 9.63 -1.51
N LEU A 14 0.14 9.53 -2.30
CA LEU A 14 0.40 8.36 -3.13
C LEU A 14 0.70 7.11 -2.31
N TRP A 15 1.48 7.29 -1.24
CA TRP A 15 1.75 6.22 -0.27
C TRP A 15 0.46 5.70 0.36
N ALA A 16 -0.39 6.60 0.85
CA ALA A 16 -1.68 6.24 1.44
C ALA A 16 -2.57 5.49 0.44
N VAL A 17 -2.74 6.01 -0.78
CA VAL A 17 -3.57 5.37 -1.81
C VAL A 17 -3.06 3.96 -2.14
N SER A 18 -1.75 3.79 -2.30
CA SER A 18 -1.15 2.51 -2.67
C SER A 18 -1.37 1.45 -1.58
N PHE A 19 -1.15 1.79 -0.32
CA PHE A 19 -1.36 0.87 0.80
C PHE A 19 -2.86 0.63 1.10
N THR A 20 -3.73 1.61 0.87
CA THR A 20 -5.18 1.41 0.95
C THR A 20 -5.65 0.41 -0.11
N LEU A 21 -5.20 0.54 -1.36
CA LEU A 21 -5.53 -0.42 -2.42
C LEU A 21 -5.01 -1.82 -2.10
N ALA A 22 -3.76 -1.92 -1.64
CA ALA A 22 -3.17 -3.20 -1.24
C ALA A 22 -3.93 -3.85 -0.07
N LEU A 23 -4.39 -3.05 0.88
CA LEU A 23 -5.23 -3.52 1.99
C LEU A 23 -6.55 -4.08 1.47
N ILE A 24 -7.26 -3.35 0.60
CA ILE A 24 -8.54 -3.80 0.03
C ILE A 24 -8.37 -5.12 -0.73
N ILE A 25 -7.33 -5.21 -1.57
CA ILE A 25 -7.03 -6.43 -2.34
C ILE A 25 -6.72 -7.59 -1.39
N SER A 26 -5.89 -7.37 -0.37
CA SER A 26 -5.52 -8.42 0.59
C SER A 26 -6.72 -8.89 1.41
N LEU A 27 -7.60 -7.98 1.81
CA LEU A 27 -8.87 -8.34 2.48
C LEU A 27 -9.77 -9.13 1.54
N GLY A 28 -9.85 -8.76 0.26
CA GLY A 28 -10.57 -9.52 -0.75
C GLY A 28 -10.04 -10.95 -0.92
N ILE A 29 -8.72 -11.12 -0.92
CA ILE A 29 -8.10 -12.46 -0.96
C ILE A 29 -8.50 -13.28 0.26
N VAL A 30 -8.41 -12.72 1.47
CA VAL A 30 -8.72 -13.46 2.70
C VAL A 30 -10.21 -13.81 2.81
N TYR A 31 -11.08 -12.81 2.68
CA TYR A 31 -12.50 -12.97 2.98
C TYR A 31 -13.31 -13.52 1.80
N VAL A 32 -12.95 -13.20 0.56
CA VAL A 32 -13.72 -13.59 -0.62
C VAL A 32 -13.10 -14.81 -1.30
N TRP A 33 -11.80 -14.77 -1.59
CA TRP A 33 -11.16 -15.86 -2.32
C TRP A 33 -10.92 -17.09 -1.45
N LEU A 34 -10.34 -16.91 -0.27
CA LEU A 34 -10.03 -18.00 0.66
C LEU A 34 -11.22 -18.35 1.56
N GLY A 35 -12.22 -17.46 1.66
CA GLY A 35 -13.42 -17.69 2.45
C GLY A 35 -13.15 -17.85 3.95
N THR A 36 -12.12 -17.18 4.47
CA THR A 36 -11.66 -17.32 5.87
C THR A 36 -11.57 -15.96 6.56
N ASP A 37 -11.33 -15.95 7.87
CA ASP A 37 -11.04 -14.75 8.64
C ASP A 37 -9.53 -14.54 8.90
N ILE A 38 -9.18 -13.34 9.39
CA ILE A 38 -7.78 -12.99 9.73
C ILE A 38 -7.23 -13.80 10.91
N ALA A 39 -8.08 -14.28 11.83
CA ALA A 39 -7.63 -15.08 12.96
C ALA A 39 -7.07 -16.43 12.49
N THR A 40 -7.77 -17.04 11.53
CA THR A 40 -7.43 -18.32 10.89
C THR A 40 -6.32 -18.13 9.86
N TYR A 41 -6.40 -17.07 9.05
CA TYR A 41 -5.39 -16.75 8.05
C TYR A 41 -4.07 -16.23 8.64
N SER A 42 -4.04 -15.83 9.92
CA SER A 42 -2.93 -15.18 10.60
C SER A 42 -2.60 -13.77 10.10
N VAL A 43 -2.51 -12.85 11.06
CA VAL A 43 -2.03 -11.46 10.84
C VAL A 43 -0.64 -11.45 10.19
N LYS A 44 0.22 -12.42 10.52
CA LYS A 44 1.58 -12.48 9.93
C LYS A 44 1.52 -12.70 8.42
N TYR A 45 0.72 -13.65 7.95
CA TYR A 45 0.57 -13.91 6.52
C TYR A 45 -0.16 -12.76 5.83
N PHE A 46 -1.12 -12.12 6.49
CA PHE A 46 -1.77 -10.91 5.99
C PHE A 46 -0.81 -9.75 5.76
N LEU A 47 0.10 -9.48 6.70
CA LEU A 47 1.11 -8.44 6.53
C LEU A 47 2.11 -8.79 5.42
N LEU A 48 2.45 -10.08 5.28
CA LEU A 48 3.28 -10.58 4.19
C LEU A 48 2.61 -10.47 2.81
N THR A 49 1.28 -10.30 2.72
CA THR A 49 0.60 -10.00 1.45
C THR A 49 0.41 -8.49 1.23
N VAL A 50 -0.04 -7.76 2.27
CA VAL A 50 -0.35 -6.32 2.15
C VAL A 50 0.89 -5.51 1.84
N ILE A 51 2.00 -5.75 2.53
CA ILE A 51 3.20 -4.91 2.40
C ILE A 51 3.80 -5.03 1.00
N PRO A 52 4.08 -6.24 0.47
CA PRO A 52 4.60 -6.37 -0.89
C PRO A 52 3.65 -5.84 -1.95
N LEU A 53 2.33 -6.05 -1.81
CA LEU A 53 1.34 -5.49 -2.73
C LEU A 53 1.33 -3.95 -2.69
N GLY A 54 1.47 -3.36 -1.50
CA GLY A 54 1.58 -1.92 -1.32
C GLY A 54 2.73 -1.35 -2.11
N PHE A 55 3.92 -1.97 -2.03
CA PHE A 55 5.07 -1.56 -2.82
C PHE A 55 4.94 -1.86 -4.31
N LEU A 56 4.33 -2.99 -4.68
CA LEU A 56 4.07 -3.36 -6.07
C LEU A 56 3.16 -2.33 -6.78
N ILE A 57 2.25 -1.70 -6.06
CA ILE A 57 1.40 -0.61 -6.55
C ILE A 57 2.14 0.74 -6.46
N LEU A 58 2.83 1.00 -5.35
CA LEU A 58 3.48 2.28 -5.09
C LEU A 58 4.61 2.59 -6.07
N ILE A 59 5.50 1.62 -6.35
CA ILE A 59 6.67 1.82 -7.21
C ILE A 59 6.29 2.31 -8.63
N PRO A 60 5.41 1.63 -9.39
CA PRO A 60 5.05 2.09 -10.72
C PRO A 60 4.27 3.42 -10.68
N LEU A 61 3.47 3.66 -9.64
CA LEU A 61 2.76 4.93 -9.49
C LEU A 61 3.71 6.10 -9.17
N ASP A 62 4.71 5.88 -8.30
CA ASP A 62 5.73 6.89 -7.97
C ASP A 62 6.55 7.26 -9.20
N TRP A 63 6.90 6.25 -10.01
CA TRP A 63 7.57 6.45 -11.29
C TRP A 63 6.70 7.22 -12.30
N LEU A 64 5.42 6.84 -12.44
CA LEU A 64 4.48 7.47 -13.38
C LEU A 64 4.20 8.94 -13.03
N LEU A 65 4.06 9.26 -11.74
CA LEU A 65 3.73 10.60 -11.26
C LEU A 65 4.97 11.45 -10.98
N GLY A 66 6.17 10.86 -11.07
CA GLY A 66 7.44 11.55 -10.83
C GLY A 66 7.56 12.12 -9.41
N THR A 67 6.91 11.48 -8.43
CA THR A 67 6.83 12.00 -7.05
C THR A 67 8.13 11.82 -6.27
N LYS A 68 9.02 10.91 -6.70
CA LYS A 68 10.34 10.62 -6.10
C LYS A 68 10.25 10.34 -4.59
N ILE A 69 9.27 9.54 -4.20
CA ILE A 69 9.04 9.19 -2.80
C ILE A 69 10.04 8.12 -2.37
N LEU A 70 10.36 7.21 -3.29
CA LEU A 70 11.37 6.18 -3.09
C LEU A 70 12.76 6.73 -3.40
N PRO A 71 13.80 6.34 -2.63
CA PRO A 71 15.18 6.65 -2.97
C PRO A 71 15.54 5.97 -4.31
N ASP A 72 16.33 6.68 -5.13
CA ASP A 72 16.88 6.17 -6.39
C ASP A 72 17.79 4.95 -6.19
#